data_AF-A0A734UMJ5-F1
#
_entry.id   AF-A0A734UMJ5-F1
#
_cell.length_a   1.000
_cell.length_b   1.000
_cell.length_c   1.000
_cell.angle_alpha   90.00
_cell.angle_beta   90.00
_cell.angle_gamma   90.00
#
_symmetry.space_group_name_H-M   'P 1'
#
loop_
_entity.id
_entity.type
_entity.pdbx_description
1 polymer ?
#
loop_
_entity_poly.entity_id
_entity_poly.type
_entity_poly.pdbx_seq_one_letter_code
_entity_poly.pdbx_strand_id
1 'polypeptide(L)'
;KMGISEKQLLQDPCISVIVGASILSDMMKIYGYSWEAVGAYNAGTSPKRSDIRKRYAKKIWENYRKLKGMSAEEKNKRLSIASNK
;
A
#
# COMPACT_ATOMS: atom_id res chain seq x y z
N LYS A 1 19.44 -8.19 -2.91
CA LYS A 1 19.15 -6.73 -3.03
C LYS A 1 18.78 -6.44 -4.48
N MET A 2 17.75 -5.64 -4.75
CA MET A 2 17.20 -5.42 -6.10
C MET A 2 18.00 -4.43 -6.97
N GLY A 3 19.10 -3.85 -6.48
CA GLY A 3 19.92 -2.91 -7.26
C GLY A 3 19.25 -1.55 -7.54
N ILE A 4 18.17 -1.21 -6.84
CA ILE A 4 17.39 0.01 -7.04
C ILE A 4 17.94 1.13 -6.16
N SER A 5 18.24 2.28 -6.76
CA SER A 5 18.65 3.50 -6.05
C SER A 5 17.46 4.26 -5.46
N GLU A 6 17.71 5.07 -4.43
CA GLU A 6 16.69 5.96 -3.86
C GLU A 6 16.10 6.91 -4.92
N LYS A 7 16.94 7.47 -5.78
CA LYS A 7 16.49 8.34 -6.88
C LYS A 7 15.49 7.64 -7.79
N GLN A 8 15.74 6.40 -8.18
CA GLN A 8 14.81 5.60 -8.97
C GLN A 8 13.50 5.36 -8.21
N LEU A 9 13.57 5.03 -6.92
CA LEU A 9 12.38 4.79 -6.10
C LEU A 9 11.49 6.03 -5.96
N LEU A 10 12.09 7.23 -5.93
CA LEU A 10 11.38 8.51 -5.79
C LEU A 10 10.87 9.07 -7.11
N GLN A 11 11.53 8.77 -8.23
CA GLN A 11 11.22 9.39 -9.53
C GLN A 11 10.43 8.48 -10.47
N ASP A 12 10.51 7.16 -10.30
CA ASP A 12 9.80 6.19 -11.13
C ASP A 12 8.63 5.58 -10.35
N PRO A 13 7.37 5.93 -10.70
CA PRO A 13 6.20 5.42 -10.01
C PRO A 13 6.01 3.91 -10.18
N CYS A 14 6.43 3.33 -11.31
CA CYS A 14 6.34 1.89 -11.54
C CYS A 14 7.31 1.15 -10.61
N ILE A 15 8.54 1.63 -10.50
CA ILE A 15 9.53 1.08 -9.55
C ILE A 15 9.02 1.21 -8.11
N SER A 16 8.47 2.36 -7.75
CA SER A 16 7.92 2.60 -6.41
C SER A 16 6.82 1.58 -6.05
N VAL A 17 5.88 1.32 -6.97
CA VAL A 17 4.80 0.35 -6.78
C VAL A 17 5.34 -1.07 -6.65
N ILE A 18 6.28 -1.48 -7.51
CA ILE A 18 6.84 -2.84 -7.49
C ILE A 18 7.63 -3.10 -6.21
N VAL A 19 8.46 -2.15 -5.78
CA VAL A 19 9.23 -2.28 -4.54
C VAL A 19 8.30 -2.30 -3.33
N GLY A 20 7.31 -1.40 -3.28
CA GLY A 20 6.30 -1.39 -2.22
C GLY A 20 5.54 -2.72 -2.12
N ALA A 21 5.14 -3.28 -3.27
CA ALA A 21 4.48 -4.58 -3.33
C ALA A 21 5.39 -5.72 -2.83
N SER A 22 6.69 -5.68 -3.12
CA SER A 22 7.64 -6.67 -2.61
C SER A 22 7.78 -6.59 -1.09
N ILE A 23 7.89 -5.39 -0.51
CA ILE A 23 7.97 -5.22 0.94
C ILE A 23 6.69 -5.73 1.60
N LEU A 24 5.52 -5.42 1.02
CA LEU A 24 4.25 -5.94 1.51
C LEU A 24 4.19 -7.48 1.42
N SER A 25 4.69 -8.08 0.34
CA SER A 25 4.79 -9.54 0.18
C SER A 25 5.64 -10.15 1.30
N ASP A 26 6.74 -9.52 1.69
CA ASP A 26 7.56 -9.98 2.81
C ASP A 26 6.79 -9.90 4.15
N MET A 27 5.97 -8.87 4.35
CA MET A 27 5.09 -8.82 5.53
C MET A 27 4.01 -9.91 5.50
N MET A 28 3.49 -10.25 4.32
CA MET A 28 2.51 -11.33 4.15
C MET A 28 3.12 -12.72 4.43
N LYS A 29 4.42 -12.93 4.17
CA LYS A 29 5.10 -14.17 4.55
C LYS A 29 5.14 -14.36 6.07
N ILE A 30 5.16 -13.27 6.84
CA ILE A 30 5.23 -13.29 8.32
C ILE A 30 3.83 -13.36 8.94
N TYR A 31 2.89 -12.54 8.46
CA TYR A 31 1.57 -12.34 9.08
C TYR A 31 0.41 -12.94 8.27
N GLY A 32 0.70 -13.66 7.18
CA GLY A 32 -0.29 -14.14 6.22
C GLY A 32 -0.93 -13.03 5.38
N TYR A 33 -1.87 -13.41 4.51
CA TYR A 33 -2.71 -12.46 3.78
C TYR A 33 -3.72 -11.79 4.72
N SER A 34 -3.26 -10.78 5.46
CA SER A 34 -4.02 -10.18 6.56
C SER A 34 -3.88 -8.66 6.62
N TRP A 35 -4.81 -8.01 7.33
CA TRP A 35 -4.71 -6.60 7.67
C TRP A 35 -3.51 -6.29 8.58
N GLU A 36 -3.05 -7.27 9.35
CA GLU A 36 -1.83 -7.14 10.15
C GLU A 36 -0.59 -6.98 9.25
N ALA A 37 -0.52 -7.71 8.14
CA ALA A 37 0.55 -7.54 7.14
C ALA A 37 0.54 -6.14 6.51
N VAL A 38 -0.65 -5.60 6.20
CA VAL A 38 -0.81 -4.22 5.70
C VAL A 38 -0.36 -3.20 6.74
N GLY A 39 -0.67 -3.42 8.01
CA GLY A 39 -0.16 -2.59 9.10
C GLY A 39 1.37 -2.71 9.25
N ALA A 40 1.91 -3.91 9.13
CA ALA A 40 3.34 -4.20 9.27
C ALA A 40 4.17 -3.58 8.14
N TYR A 41 3.60 -3.44 6.94
CA TYR A 41 4.21 -2.68 5.86
C TYR A 41 4.52 -1.23 6.29
N ASN A 42 3.63 -0.62 7.08
CA ASN A 42 3.81 0.75 7.55
C ASN A 42 4.67 0.87 8.81
N ALA A 43 4.48 -0.02 9.79
CA ALA A 43 5.08 0.13 11.12
C ALA A 43 6.20 -0.88 11.42
N GLY A 44 6.44 -1.87 10.56
CA GLY A 44 7.39 -2.95 10.79
C GLY A 44 6.90 -4.03 11.76
N THR A 45 7.77 -5.00 12.03
CA THR A 45 7.45 -6.26 12.71
C THR A 45 7.55 -6.21 14.24
N SER A 46 8.05 -5.11 14.82
CA SER A 46 8.22 -5.01 16.27
C SER A 46 6.90 -5.26 17.02
N PRO A 47 6.87 -6.13 18.05
CA PRO A 47 5.66 -6.37 18.83
C PRO A 47 5.08 -5.11 19.48
N LYS A 48 5.94 -4.16 19.87
CA LYS A 48 5.57 -2.86 20.46
C LYS A 48 4.76 -1.95 19.52
N ARG A 49 4.66 -2.28 18.24
CA ARG A 49 3.99 -1.48 17.22
C ARG A 49 2.63 -2.03 16.79
N SER A 50 2.09 -3.04 17.48
CA SER A 50 0.78 -3.65 17.15
C SER A 50 -0.33 -2.60 17.00
N ASP A 51 -0.42 -1.62 17.91
CA ASP A 51 -1.48 -0.61 17.82
C ASP A 51 -1.30 0.36 16.64
N ILE A 52 -0.06 0.66 16.27
CA ILE A 52 0.25 1.49 15.09
C ILE A 52 -0.18 0.72 13.82
N ARG A 53 0.14 -0.58 13.75
CA ARG A 53 -0.28 -1.46 12.65
C ARG A 53 -1.80 -1.49 12.50
N LYS A 54 -2.52 -1.71 13.60
CA LYS A 54 -4.00 -1.72 13.61
C LYS A 54 -4.59 -0.40 13.13
N ARG A 55 -4.07 0.74 13.62
CA ARG A 55 -4.53 2.07 13.18
C ARG A 55 -4.32 2.28 11.68
N TYR A 56 -3.13 1.95 11.17
CA TYR A 56 -2.85 2.10 9.74
C TYR A 56 -3.70 1.15 8.89
N ALA A 57 -3.82 -0.11 9.28
CA ALA A 57 -4.64 -1.10 8.58
C ALA A 57 -6.10 -0.66 8.49
N LYS A 58 -6.67 -0.11 9.58
CA LYS A 58 -8.03 0.45 9.58
C LYS A 58 -8.17 1.60 8.57
N LYS A 59 -7.22 2.54 8.54
CA LYS A 59 -7.20 3.64 7.56
C LYS A 59 -7.21 3.11 6.12
N ILE A 60 -6.40 2.09 5.82
CA ILE A 60 -6.35 1.49 4.48
C ILE A 60 -7.64 0.72 4.16
N TRP A 61 -8.22 0.00 5.12
CA TRP A 61 -9.50 -0.69 4.93
C TRP A 61 -10.64 0.29 4.57
N GLU A 62 -10.72 1.44 5.24
CA GLU A 62 -11.72 2.47 4.93
C GLU A 62 -11.56 3.00 3.49
N ASN A 63 -10.33 3.22 3.03
CA ASN A 63 -10.04 3.62 1.65
C ASN A 63 -10.39 2.51 0.65
N TYR A 64 -10.00 1.27 0.94
CA TYR A 64 -10.28 0.11 0.11
C TYR A 64 -11.79 -0.09 -0.07
N ARG A 65 -12.57 0.02 1.01
CA ARG A 65 -14.02 -0.16 0.97
C ARG A 65 -14.70 0.89 0.08
N LYS A 66 -14.23 2.15 0.13
CA LYS A 66 -14.68 3.21 -0.79
C LYS A 66 -14.36 2.86 -2.25
N LEU A 67 -13.12 2.46 -2.54
CA LEU A 67 -12.69 2.09 -3.90
C LEU A 67 -13.44 0.88 -4.46
N LYS A 68 -13.73 -0.11 -3.61
CA LYS A 68 -14.51 -1.29 -4.01
C LYS A 68 -15.99 -0.98 -4.20
N GLY A 69 -16.54 -0.04 -3.45
CA GLY A 69 -17.93 0.43 -3.59
C GLY A 69 -18.17 1.37 -4.77
N MET A 70 -17.12 1.97 -5.35
CA MET A 70 -17.25 2.86 -6.51
C MET A 70 -17.68 2.11 -7.79
N SER A 71 -18.58 2.73 -8.55
CA SER A 71 -18.99 2.28 -9.88
C SER A 71 -17.85 2.43 -10.90
N ALA A 72 -17.99 1.78 -12.06
CA ALA A 72 -17.01 1.90 -13.14
C ALA A 72 -16.93 3.34 -13.68
N GLU A 73 -18.08 4.01 -13.79
CA GLU A 73 -18.20 5.40 -14.22
C GLU A 73 -17.48 6.35 -13.26
N GLU A 74 -17.63 6.16 -11.96
CA GLU A 74 -16.95 6.96 -10.93
C GLU A 74 -15.43 6.76 -10.95
N LYS A 75 -14.97 5.53 -11.19
CA LYS A 75 -13.54 5.22 -11.34
C LYS A 75 -12.96 5.92 -12.57
N ASN A 76 -13.64 5.83 -13.71
CA ASN A 76 -13.20 6.44 -14.96
C ASN A 76 -13.13 7.97 -14.86
N LYS A 77 -14.13 8.61 -14.21
CA LYS A 77 -14.10 10.05 -13.96
C LYS A 77 -12.94 10.48 -13.06
N ARG A 78 -12.57 9.66 -12.07
CA ARG A 78 -11.45 9.98 -11.17
C ARG A 78 -10.09 9.80 -11.84
N LEU A 79 -9.95 8.79 -12.70
CA LEU A 79 -8.74 8.57 -13.51
C LEU A 79 -8.53 9.70 -14.50
N SER A 80 -9.57 10.17 -15.19
CA SER A 80 -9.44 11.29 -16.14
C SER A 80 -9.05 12.60 -15.46
N ILE A 81 -9.47 12.84 -14.21
CA ILE A 81 -9.02 14.01 -13.43
C ILE A 81 -7.55 13.86 -13.01
N ALA A 82 -7.10 12.65 -12.68
CA ALA A 82 -5.71 12.40 -12.26
C ALA A 82 -4.71 12.49 -13.43
N SER A 83 -5.12 12.21 -14.66
CA SER A 83 -4.28 12.36 -15.87
C SER A 83 -4.15 13.80 -16.38
N ASN A 84 -4.96 14.73 -15.87
CA ASN A 84 -4.97 16.16 -16.27
C ASN A 84 -4.27 17.08 -15.25
N LYS A 85 -3.52 16.51 -14.30
CA LYS A 85 -2.62 17.23 -13.38
C LYS A 85 -1.19 16.75 -13.60
#